data_AF-A0A2M9PDI3-F1
#
_entry.id   AF-A0A2M9PDI3-F1
#
_cell.length_a   1.000
_cell.length_b   1.000
_cell.length_c   1.000
_cell.angle_alpha   90.00
_cell.angle_beta   90.00
_cell.angle_gamma   90.00
#
_symmetry.space_group_name_H-M   'P 1'
#
loop_
_entity.id
_entity.type
_entity.pdbx_description
1 polymer ?
#
loop_
_entity_poly.entity_id
_entity_poly.type
_entity_poly.pdbx_seq_one_letter_code
_entity_poly.pdbx_strand_id
1 'polypeptide(L)' 'LRPVEVLEFTPSAVRIAAGLEPGEIVVTAGVQALRPGQEVRLLGGAS' A
#
# COMPACT_ATOMS: atom_id res chain seq x y z
N LEU A 1 1.23 4.76 -8.70
CA LEU A 1 2.18 4.23 -7.71
C LEU A 1 2.90 5.42 -7.10
N ARG A 2 3.13 5.40 -5.79
CA ARG A 2 3.81 6.47 -5.06
C ARG A 2 4.99 5.88 -4.29
N PRO A 3 6.20 6.46 -4.38
CA PRO A 3 7.34 6.01 -3.58
C PRO A 3 7.15 6.34 -2.10
N VAL A 4 7.74 5.52 -1.23
CA VAL A 4 7.76 5.68 0.23
C VAL A 4 9.15 5.36 0.76
N GLU A 5 9.49 5.86 1.95
CA GLU A 5 10.75 5.56 2.61
C GLU A 5 10.58 4.36 3.55
N VAL A 6 11.37 3.31 3.34
CA VAL A 6 11.35 2.11 4.19
C VAL A 6 12.32 2.30 5.35
N LEU A 7 11.84 2.04 6.57
CA LEU A 7 12.67 1.99 7.77
C LEU A 7 13.39 0.64 7.89
N GLU A 8 12.62 -0.45 7.88
CA GLU A 8 13.14 -1.81 8.00
C GLU A 8 12.22 -2.84 7.37
N PHE A 9 12.83 -3.94 6.92
CA PHE A 9 12.15 -5.17 6.54
C PHE A 9 12.25 -6.16 7.70
N THR A 10 11.12 -6.72 8.14
CA THR A 10 11.07 -7.82 9.09
C THR A 10 10.63 -9.10 8.36
N PRO A 11 10.75 -10.29 8.98
CA PRO A 11 10.30 -11.52 8.34
C PRO A 11 8.82 -11.56 7.95
N SER A 12 7.98 -10.75 8.61
CA SER A 12 6.52 -10.77 8.40
C SER A 12 5.93 -9.41 7.98
N ALA A 13 6.73 -8.35 7.93
CA ALA A 13 6.23 -6.99 7.67
C ALA A 13 7.30 -6.06 7.10
N VAL A 14 6.87 -4.89 6.63
CA VAL A 14 7.74 -3.77 6.25
C VAL A 14 7.30 -2.56 7.07
N ARG A 15 8.25 -1.88 7.73
CA ARG A 15 7.97 -0.63 8.45
C ARG A 15 8.34 0.57 7.59
N ILE A 16 7.44 1.53 7.51
CA ILE A 16 7.58 2.74 6.70
C ILE A 16 8.02 3.90 7.59
N ALA A 17 9.08 4.61 7.20
CA ALA A 17 9.59 5.79 7.90
C ALA A 17 8.82 7.06 7.50
N ALA A 18 8.55 7.22 6.21
CA ALA A 18 7.91 8.39 5.65
C ALA A 18 7.15 8.08 4.35
N GLY A 19 6.24 8.98 3.97
CA GLY A 19 5.47 8.88 2.73
C GLY A 19 4.14 8.14 2.87
N LEU A 20 3.63 7.96 4.08
CA LEU A 20 2.24 7.56 4.35
C LEU A 20 1.65 8.42 5.46
N GLU A 21 0.36 8.75 5.35
CA GLU A 21 -0.40 9.47 6.36
C GLU A 21 -1.47 8.57 7.02
N PRO A 22 -1.84 8.82 8.29
CA PRO A 22 -2.92 8.09 8.94
C PRO A 22 -4.23 8.17 8.16
N GLY A 23 -4.92 7.03 8.01
CA GLY A 23 -6.17 6.93 7.27
C GLY A 23 -6.01 6.71 5.76
N GLU A 24 -4.78 6.72 5.22
CA GLU A 24 -4.56 6.32 3.83
C GLU A 24 -4.85 4.84 3.61
N ILE A 25 -5.52 4.54 2.50
CA ILE A 25 -5.78 3.17 2.05
C ILE A 25 -4.68 2.76 1.08
N VAL A 26 -4.02 1.63 1.36
CA VAL A 26 -2.93 1.09 0.56
C VAL A 26 -3.30 -0.26 -0.03
N VAL A 27 -2.77 -0.57 -1.22
CA VAL A 27 -2.93 -1.89 -1.83
C VAL A 27 -1.85 -2.82 -1.31
N THR A 28 -2.23 -3.95 -0.70
CA THR A 28 -1.30 -4.90 -0.05
C THR A 28 -1.02 -6.16 -0.87
N ALA A 29 -1.79 -6.42 -1.93
CA ALA A 29 -1.66 -7.61 -2.76
C ALA A 29 -1.96 -7.31 -4.23
N GLY A 30 -1.39 -8.11 -5.15
CA GLY A 30 -1.66 -7.99 -6.59
C GLY A 30 -1.05 -6.76 -7.26
N VAL A 31 -0.15 -6.04 -6.58
CA VAL A 31 0.41 -4.75 -7.06
C VAL A 31 1.26 -4.87 -8.32
N GLN A 32 1.73 -6.08 -8.67
CA GLN A 32 2.54 -6.34 -9.86
C GLN A 32 1.84 -6.00 -11.19
N ALA A 33 0.49 -5.98 -11.20
CA ALA A 33 -0.29 -5.67 -12.38
C ALA A 33 -0.83 -4.23 -12.41
N LEU A 34 -0.60 -3.43 -11.34
CA LEU A 34 -1.12 -2.08 -11.23
C LEU A 34 -0.30 -1.07 -12.03
N ARG A 35 -1.01 -0.19 -12.75
CA ARG A 35 -0.43 0.98 -13.39
C ARG A 35 -0.71 2.25 -12.56
N PRO A 36 0.14 3.28 -12.64
CA PRO A 36 -0.17 4.58 -12.07
C PRO A 36 -1.53 5.12 -12.56
N GLY A 37 -2.36 5.64 -11.65
CA GLY A 37 -3.68 6.19 -11.96
C GLY A 37 -4.79 5.14 -12.20
N GLN A 38 -4.49 3.85 -12.07
CA GLN A 38 -5.47 2.79 -12.27
C GLN A 38 -6.51 2.79 -11.15
N GLU A 39 -7.79 2.85 -11.51
CA GLU A 39 -8.89 2.64 -10.57
C GLU A 39 -8.87 1.21 -10.03
N VAL A 40 -9.09 1.09 -8.72
CA VAL A 40 -9.12 -0.19 -8.02
C VAL A 40 -10.39 -0.28 -7.18
N ARG A 41 -10.90 -1.51 -7.02
CA ARG A 41 -12.03 -1.79 -6.14
C ARG A 41 -11.51 -2.25 -4.78
N LEU A 42 -12.04 -1.66 -3.72
CA LEU A 42 -11.73 -2.09 -2.36
C LEU A 42 -12.30 -3.50 -2.10
N LEU A 43 -11.45 -4.41 -1.65
CA LEU A 43 -11.87 -5.73 -1.19
C LEU A 43 -12.41 -5.59 0.24
N GLY A 44 -13.61 -6.10 0.51
CA GLY A 44 -14.25 -6.04 1.85
C GLY A 44 -15.19 -4.85 2.08
N GLY A 45 -15.58 -4.11 1.03
CA GLY A 45 -16.59 -3.06 1.14
C GLY A 45 -18.00 -3.62 1.39
N ALA A 46 -18.53 -3.30 2.58
CA ALA A 46 -19.85 -3.58 3.15
C ALA A 46 -20.07 -4.96 3.79
N SER A 47 -19.88 -5.01 5.11
CA SER A 47 -20.90 -5.48 6.07
C SER A 47 -20.92 -4.54 7.27
#